data_AF-A0A430C8V5-F1
#
_entry.id   AF-A0A430C8V5-F1
#
_cell.length_a   1.000
_cell.length_b   1.000
_cell.length_c   1.000
_cell.angle_alpha   90.00
_cell.angle_beta   90.00
_cell.angle_gamma   90.00
#
_symmetry.space_group_name_H-M   'P 1'
#
loop_
_entity.id
_entity.type
_entity.pdbx_description
1 polymer ?
#
loop_
_entity_poly.entity_id
_entity_poly.type
_entity_poly.pdbx_seq_one_letter_code
_entity_poly.pdbx_strand_id
1 'polypeptide(L)'
;MENRNPPEESAIIDSIVSLLGKLPVERIQPALARIHRQLGDTQGAPVADPSIHQLHCWGRISTRSCMALDYYGIQNFDLGHHQHVHLSHVASMTPRELAKVANLGALCCHEIIGILADYGWRLRDAHDLPAIMTRNTGNVRQWLAEEQAKRQASDDRNHALLREKADEGLTWEALADRHGLSAAPLRARLAAFERNMQYREANPLPATIGESARADARNGA
;
A
#
# COMPACT_ATOMS: atom_id res chain seq x y z
N MET A 1 -24.21 -36.28 -17.32
CA MET A 1 -24.14 -35.25 -16.26
C MET A 1 -22.87 -34.45 -16.51
N GLU A 2 -22.99 -33.26 -17.09
CA GLU A 2 -21.83 -32.40 -17.32
C GLU A 2 -21.34 -31.83 -16.00
N ASN A 3 -20.06 -32.08 -15.72
CA ASN A 3 -19.35 -31.63 -14.55
C ASN A 3 -19.10 -30.11 -14.71
N ARG A 4 -20.04 -29.28 -14.25
CA ARG A 4 -19.90 -27.81 -14.26
C ARG A 4 -19.14 -27.38 -13.01
N ASN A 5 -17.83 -27.63 -12.99
CA ASN A 5 -16.98 -26.83 -12.13
C ASN A 5 -17.14 -25.36 -12.58
N PRO A 6 -17.42 -24.43 -11.66
CA PRO A 6 -17.48 -23.02 -12.02
C PRO A 6 -16.13 -22.62 -12.64
N PRO A 7 -16.12 -21.80 -13.71
CA PRO A 7 -14.89 -21.38 -14.34
C PRO A 7 -13.98 -20.71 -13.31
N GLU A 8 -12.68 -21.00 -13.38
CA GLU A 8 -11.69 -20.36 -12.52
C GLU A 8 -11.81 -18.84 -12.65
N GLU A 9 -11.66 -18.14 -11.52
CA GLU A 9 -11.84 -16.68 -11.42
C GLU A 9 -10.98 -15.92 -12.45
N SER A 10 -9.79 -16.45 -12.75
CA SER A 10 -8.89 -15.93 -13.81
C SER A 10 -9.55 -15.97 -15.20
N ALA A 11 -10.21 -17.05 -15.56
CA ALA A 11 -10.86 -17.23 -16.86
C ALA A 11 -12.09 -16.31 -17.03
N ILE A 12 -12.78 -16.02 -15.92
CA ILE A 12 -13.88 -15.05 -15.89
C ILE A 12 -13.33 -13.63 -16.10
N ILE A 13 -12.28 -13.26 -15.36
CA ILE A 13 -11.63 -11.95 -15.47
C ILE A 13 -11.09 -11.72 -16.88
N ASP A 14 -10.40 -12.70 -17.46
CA ASP A 14 -9.83 -12.62 -18.81
C ASP A 14 -10.92 -12.46 -19.89
N SER A 15 -12.05 -13.16 -19.73
CA SER A 15 -13.21 -12.98 -20.61
C SER A 15 -13.80 -11.58 -20.51
N ILE A 16 -13.95 -11.04 -19.30
CA ILE A 16 -14.46 -9.68 -19.09
C ILE A 16 -13.51 -8.65 -19.70
N VAL A 17 -12.20 -8.78 -19.46
CA VAL A 17 -11.18 -7.86 -20.02
C VAL A 17 -11.19 -7.92 -21.56
N SER A 18 -11.27 -9.12 -22.15
CA SER A 18 -11.35 -9.32 -23.60
C SER A 18 -12.61 -8.69 -24.21
N LEU A 19 -13.75 -8.80 -23.52
CA LEU A 19 -15.01 -8.19 -23.95
C LEU A 19 -14.97 -6.66 -23.85
N LEU A 20 -14.41 -6.11 -22.77
CA LEU A 20 -14.27 -4.67 -22.58
C LEU A 20 -13.29 -4.06 -23.60
N GLY A 21 -12.22 -4.77 -23.98
CA GLY A 21 -11.25 -4.32 -24.98
C GLY A 21 -11.79 -4.22 -26.41
N LYS A 22 -12.95 -4.82 -26.71
CA LYS A 22 -13.60 -4.78 -28.03
C LYS A 22 -14.58 -3.62 -28.20
N LEU A 23 -14.84 -2.86 -27.14
CA LEU A 23 -15.83 -1.80 -27.14
C LEU A 23 -15.16 -0.41 -27.15
N PRO A 24 -15.71 0.58 -27.88
CA PRO A 24 -15.21 1.95 -27.82
C PRO A 24 -15.33 2.50 -26.40
N VAL A 25 -14.23 3.05 -25.88
CA VAL A 25 -14.11 3.54 -24.50
C VAL A 25 -15.22 4.55 -24.16
N GLU A 26 -15.58 5.43 -25.10
CA GLU A 26 -16.61 6.45 -24.89
C GLU A 26 -18.02 5.86 -24.66
N ARG A 27 -18.28 4.66 -25.19
CA ARG A 27 -19.58 3.97 -25.06
C ARG A 27 -19.69 3.15 -23.79
N ILE A 28 -18.57 2.66 -23.26
CA ILE A 28 -18.53 1.84 -22.05
C ILE A 28 -18.31 2.66 -20.78
N GLN A 29 -17.76 3.88 -20.87
CA GLN A 29 -17.53 4.76 -19.72
C GLN A 29 -18.76 4.90 -18.80
N PRO A 30 -19.99 5.14 -19.33
CA PRO A 30 -21.17 5.30 -18.48
C PRO A 30 -21.59 3.99 -17.80
N ALA A 31 -21.43 2.86 -18.50
CA ALA A 31 -21.74 1.54 -17.97
C ALA A 31 -20.73 1.12 -16.89
N LEU A 32 -19.43 1.38 -17.11
CA LEU A 32 -18.37 1.18 -16.12
C LEU A 32 -18.58 2.05 -14.88
N ALA A 33 -18.95 3.32 -15.04
CA ALA A 33 -19.28 4.20 -13.93
C ALA A 33 -20.50 3.70 -13.13
N ARG A 34 -21.52 3.16 -13.80
CA ARG A 34 -22.70 2.55 -13.17
C ARG A 34 -22.35 1.26 -12.44
N ILE A 35 -21.55 0.38 -13.05
CA ILE A 35 -21.06 -0.86 -12.42
C ILE A 35 -20.20 -0.52 -11.21
N HIS A 36 -19.28 0.45 -11.31
CA HIS A 36 -18.49 0.93 -10.16
C HIS A 36 -19.37 1.50 -9.05
N ARG A 37 -20.50 2.15 -9.37
CA ARG A 37 -21.46 2.63 -8.37
C ARG A 37 -22.23 1.48 -7.72
N GLN A 38 -22.66 0.48 -8.48
CA GLN A 38 -23.39 -0.68 -7.95
C GLN A 38 -22.48 -1.62 -7.14
N LEU A 39 -21.23 -1.80 -7.57
CA LEU A 39 -20.17 -2.44 -6.78
C LEU A 39 -19.71 -1.54 -5.61
N GLY A 40 -19.95 -0.23 -5.76
CA GLY A 40 -19.91 0.83 -4.75
C GLY A 40 -20.69 0.45 -3.49
N ASP A 41 -21.94 0.10 -3.70
CA ASP A 41 -22.92 -0.13 -2.63
C ASP A 41 -22.88 -1.55 -2.04
N THR A 42 -22.08 -2.46 -2.60
CA THR A 42 -22.00 -3.88 -2.22
C THR A 42 -20.70 -4.27 -1.52
N GLN A 43 -19.74 -3.37 -1.36
CA GLN A 43 -18.58 -3.65 -0.49
C GLN A 43 -18.96 -3.46 0.99
N GLY A 44 -18.57 -4.45 1.80
CA GLY A 44 -18.76 -4.42 3.25
C GLY A 44 -18.01 -3.27 3.93
N ALA A 45 -18.31 -3.04 5.21
CA ALA A 45 -17.64 -2.02 6.02
C ALA A 45 -16.10 -2.22 5.99
N PRO A 46 -15.31 -1.13 6.09
CA PRO A 46 -13.86 -1.23 6.20
C PRO A 46 -13.46 -2.15 7.35
N VAL A 47 -12.45 -3.01 7.13
CA VAL A 47 -12.06 -4.01 8.12
C VAL A 47 -11.13 -3.46 9.19
N ALA A 48 -10.36 -2.41 8.88
CA ALA A 48 -9.46 -1.74 9.82
C ALA A 48 -9.02 -0.36 9.31
N ASP A 49 -8.51 0.48 10.21
CA ASP A 49 -8.07 1.85 9.91
C ASP A 49 -6.60 2.12 10.36
N PRO A 50 -5.60 1.48 9.72
CA PRO A 50 -4.20 1.71 10.06
C PRO A 50 -3.75 3.14 9.73
N SER A 51 -2.76 3.63 10.46
CA SER A 51 -2.13 4.90 10.12
C SER A 51 -1.21 4.76 8.91
N ILE A 52 -1.05 5.85 8.15
CA ILE A 52 -0.13 5.94 7.01
C ILE A 52 1.32 5.68 7.46
N HIS A 53 1.69 6.19 8.64
CA HIS A 53 2.99 5.91 9.23
C HIS A 53 3.17 4.43 9.56
N GLN A 54 2.15 3.77 10.12
CA GLN A 54 2.19 2.34 10.39
C GLN A 54 2.34 1.53 9.10
N LEU A 55 1.57 1.85 8.06
CA LEU A 55 1.72 1.25 6.74
C LEU A 55 3.13 1.43 6.17
N HIS A 56 3.75 2.59 6.41
CA HIS A 56 5.10 2.87 5.95
C HIS A 56 6.14 2.05 6.71
N CYS A 57 6.04 2.01 8.03
CA CYS A 57 6.91 1.18 8.86
C CYS A 57 6.80 -0.28 8.42
N TRP A 58 5.61 -0.80 8.12
CA TRP A 58 5.40 -2.16 7.59
C TRP A 58 5.72 -2.33 6.10
N GLY A 59 6.26 -1.30 5.44
CA GLY A 59 6.70 -1.36 4.04
C GLY A 59 5.57 -1.41 3.01
N ARG A 60 4.30 -1.28 3.42
CA ARG A 60 3.11 -1.33 2.55
C ARG A 60 2.95 -0.07 1.70
N ILE A 61 3.46 1.07 2.18
CA ILE A 61 3.42 2.35 1.46
C ILE A 61 4.81 2.98 1.38
N SER A 62 5.09 3.67 0.28
CA SER A 62 6.35 4.35 0.05
C SER A 62 6.59 5.52 0.98
N THR A 63 7.86 5.79 1.26
CA THR A 63 8.28 6.97 2.02
C THR A 63 7.71 8.25 1.40
N ARG A 64 7.67 8.34 0.07
CA ARG A 64 7.12 9.51 -0.63
C ARG A 64 5.64 9.71 -0.32
N SER A 65 4.82 8.66 -0.46
CA SER A 65 3.39 8.75 -0.16
C SER A 65 3.14 9.00 1.32
N CYS A 66 3.92 8.37 2.21
CA CYS A 66 3.84 8.60 3.66
C CYS A 66 4.10 10.06 4.02
N MET A 67 5.24 10.62 3.59
CA MET A 67 5.61 12.00 3.89
C MET A 67 4.61 13.00 3.28
N ALA A 68 4.15 12.75 2.05
CA ALA A 68 3.21 13.63 1.37
C ALA A 68 1.87 13.71 2.14
N LEU A 69 1.34 12.56 2.54
CA LEU A 69 0.08 12.48 3.28
C LEU A 69 0.21 13.00 4.71
N ASP A 70 1.25 12.62 5.45
CA ASP A 70 1.44 13.09 6.83
C ASP A 70 1.61 14.61 6.88
N TYR A 71 2.41 15.19 5.96
CA TYR A 71 2.57 16.64 5.87
C TYR A 71 1.24 17.34 5.55
N TYR A 72 0.47 16.80 4.61
CA TYR A 72 -0.84 17.33 4.28
C TYR A 72 -1.81 17.21 5.46
N GLY A 73 -1.79 16.10 6.18
CA GLY A 73 -2.71 15.86 7.29
C GLY A 73 -2.48 16.74 8.49
N ILE A 74 -1.21 17.01 8.85
CA ILE A 74 -0.86 17.99 9.90
C ILE A 74 -1.48 19.36 9.60
N GLN A 75 -1.56 19.74 8.32
CA GLN A 75 -2.09 21.05 7.92
C GLN A 75 -3.62 21.09 7.78
N ASN A 76 -4.28 19.96 7.53
CA ASN A 76 -5.66 19.94 7.05
C ASN A 76 -6.64 19.11 7.89
N PHE A 77 -6.17 18.21 8.75
CA PHE A 77 -7.03 17.31 9.54
C PHE A 77 -7.09 17.69 11.04
N ASP A 78 -6.56 18.86 11.43
CA ASP A 78 -6.42 19.28 12.84
C ASP A 78 -5.79 18.18 13.72
N LEU A 79 -4.87 17.42 13.11
CA LEU A 79 -4.13 16.37 13.79
C LEU A 79 -3.09 17.07 14.66
N GLY A 80 -3.08 16.75 15.97
CA GLY A 80 -2.02 17.21 16.85
C GLY A 80 -0.64 16.80 16.31
N HIS A 81 0.43 17.47 16.74
CA HIS A 81 1.80 17.27 16.23
C HIS A 81 2.39 15.84 16.38
N HIS A 82 1.64 14.93 17.02
CA HIS A 82 2.01 13.54 17.25
C HIS A 82 1.02 12.53 16.67
N GLN A 83 -0.01 13.01 15.96
CA GLN A 83 -1.00 12.15 15.31
C GLN A 83 -0.64 11.94 13.85
N HIS A 84 -0.83 10.70 13.40
CA HIS A 84 -0.58 10.30 12.02
C HIS A 84 -1.87 10.35 11.21
N VAL A 85 -1.75 10.49 9.89
CA VAL A 85 -2.90 10.34 9.00
C VAL A 85 -3.35 8.87 9.02
N HIS A 86 -4.65 8.61 9.01
CA HIS A 86 -5.25 7.29 8.94
C HIS A 86 -5.88 7.06 7.56
N LEU A 87 -6.14 5.79 7.20
CA LEU A 87 -6.80 5.49 5.92
C LEU A 87 -8.18 6.13 5.82
N SER A 88 -8.94 6.21 6.91
CA SER A 88 -10.22 6.91 6.98
C SER A 88 -10.12 8.39 6.59
N HIS A 89 -9.07 9.08 7.05
CA HIS A 89 -8.80 10.47 6.67
C HIS A 89 -8.58 10.58 5.16
N VAL A 90 -7.75 9.71 4.59
CA VAL A 90 -7.48 9.70 3.15
C VAL A 90 -8.73 9.32 2.35
N ALA A 91 -9.51 8.34 2.82
CA ALA A 91 -10.75 7.91 2.20
C ALA A 91 -11.78 9.05 2.12
N SER A 92 -11.79 9.94 3.11
CA SER A 92 -12.71 11.09 3.15
C SER A 92 -12.36 12.20 2.14
N MET A 93 -11.14 12.20 1.61
CA MET A 93 -10.68 13.19 0.63
C MET A 93 -11.35 12.99 -0.72
N THR A 94 -11.73 14.10 -1.34
CA THR A 94 -12.11 14.12 -2.76
C THR A 94 -10.87 13.95 -3.65
N PRO A 95 -11.02 13.52 -4.92
CA PRO A 95 -9.88 13.42 -5.83
C PRO A 95 -9.17 14.76 -6.05
N ARG A 96 -9.91 15.88 -5.94
CA ARG A 96 -9.36 17.23 -6.05
C ARG A 96 -8.49 17.61 -4.87
N GLU A 97 -8.84 17.18 -3.66
CA GLU A 97 -8.01 17.38 -2.46
C GLU A 97 -6.76 16.51 -2.53
N LEU A 98 -6.91 15.25 -2.95
CA LEU A 98 -5.77 14.35 -3.14
C LEU A 98 -4.79 14.90 -4.18
N ALA A 99 -5.28 15.48 -5.28
CA ALA A 99 -4.45 16.12 -6.31
C ALA A 99 -3.71 17.38 -5.81
N LYS A 100 -4.12 18.00 -4.70
CA LYS A 100 -3.42 19.14 -4.10
C LYS A 100 -2.30 18.73 -3.15
N VAL A 101 -2.21 17.45 -2.78
CA VAL A 101 -1.14 16.94 -1.91
C VAL A 101 0.19 17.10 -2.63
N ALA A 102 1.06 17.96 -2.10
CA ALA A 102 2.37 18.20 -2.67
C ALA A 102 3.20 16.90 -2.71
N ASN A 103 3.93 16.69 -3.81
CA ASN A 103 4.75 15.49 -4.06
C ASN A 103 3.98 14.17 -4.18
N LEU A 104 2.64 14.22 -4.27
CA LEU A 104 1.82 13.04 -4.52
C LEU A 104 1.61 12.83 -6.03
N GLY A 105 2.52 12.10 -6.66
CA GLY A 105 2.43 11.76 -8.08
C GLY A 105 1.42 10.65 -8.38
N ALA A 106 1.18 10.37 -9.67
CA ALA A 106 0.24 9.33 -10.11
C ALA A 106 0.52 7.94 -9.51
N LEU A 107 1.80 7.54 -9.42
CA LEU A 107 2.20 6.28 -8.79
C LEU A 107 1.83 6.21 -7.31
N CYS A 108 2.04 7.29 -6.56
CA CYS A 108 1.65 7.39 -5.15
C CYS A 108 0.13 7.29 -4.99
N CYS A 109 -0.63 7.91 -5.89
CA CYS A 109 -2.09 7.83 -5.87
C CYS A 109 -2.59 6.40 -6.10
N HIS A 110 -1.99 5.68 -7.06
CA HIS A 110 -2.31 4.28 -7.28
C HIS A 110 -1.90 3.38 -6.11
N GLU A 111 -0.75 3.62 -5.49
CA GLU A 111 -0.33 2.95 -4.25
C GLU A 111 -1.40 3.13 -3.16
N ILE A 112 -1.83 4.36 -2.91
CA ILE A 112 -2.85 4.70 -1.90
C ILE A 112 -4.19 4.04 -2.23
N ILE A 113 -4.65 4.12 -3.48
CA ILE A 113 -5.93 3.51 -3.90
C ILE A 113 -5.88 1.99 -3.71
N GLY A 114 -4.75 1.35 -4.03
CA GLY A 114 -4.55 -0.08 -3.80
C GLY A 114 -4.65 -0.43 -2.31
N ILE A 115 -3.94 0.33 -1.46
CA ILE A 115 -3.97 0.11 -0.01
C ILE A 115 -5.37 0.34 0.56
N LEU A 116 -6.08 1.40 0.16
CA LEU A 116 -7.46 1.64 0.58
C LEU A 116 -8.32 0.41 0.29
N ALA A 117 -8.23 -0.12 -0.93
CA ALA A 117 -8.97 -1.31 -1.34
C ALA A 117 -8.62 -2.55 -0.52
N ASP A 118 -7.34 -2.77 -0.17
CA ASP A 118 -6.90 -3.91 0.64
C ASP A 118 -7.53 -3.92 2.05
N TYR A 119 -7.86 -2.74 2.58
CA TYR A 119 -8.53 -2.56 3.89
C TYR A 119 -10.04 -2.27 3.80
N GLY A 120 -10.62 -2.31 2.60
CA GLY A 120 -12.05 -2.04 2.39
C GLY A 120 -12.45 -0.57 2.42
N TRP A 121 -11.47 0.33 2.42
CA TRP A 121 -11.72 1.75 2.23
C TRP A 121 -11.83 2.09 0.74
N ARG A 122 -12.50 3.22 0.47
CA ARG A 122 -12.59 3.80 -0.86
C ARG A 122 -12.38 5.29 -0.78
N LEU A 123 -11.72 5.82 -1.80
CA LEU A 123 -11.65 7.26 -1.98
C LEU A 123 -13.05 7.79 -2.27
N ARG A 124 -13.47 8.81 -1.53
CA ARG A 124 -14.69 9.56 -1.80
C ARG A 124 -14.67 10.06 -3.25
N ASP A 125 -15.78 9.89 -3.94
CA ASP A 125 -15.95 10.34 -5.33
C ASP A 125 -14.85 9.80 -6.28
N ALA A 126 -14.37 8.57 -6.06
CA ALA A 126 -13.29 7.94 -6.85
C ALA A 126 -13.53 7.93 -8.38
N HIS A 127 -14.78 8.05 -8.83
CA HIS A 127 -15.13 8.14 -10.25
C HIS A 127 -14.65 9.43 -10.92
N ASP A 128 -14.36 10.47 -10.12
CA ASP A 128 -13.88 11.79 -10.57
C ASP A 128 -12.35 11.92 -10.49
N LEU A 129 -11.61 10.81 -10.34
CA LEU A 129 -10.15 10.83 -10.38
C LEU A 129 -9.66 11.40 -11.73
N PRO A 130 -8.87 12.50 -11.72
CA PRO A 130 -8.32 13.08 -12.93
C PRO A 130 -7.59 12.05 -13.78
N ALA A 131 -7.78 12.06 -15.10
CA ALA A 131 -7.16 11.10 -16.01
C ALA A 131 -5.62 11.06 -15.90
N ILE A 132 -4.99 12.17 -15.48
CA ILE A 132 -3.54 12.22 -15.23
C ILE A 132 -3.09 11.34 -14.05
N MET A 133 -3.99 11.09 -13.10
CA MET A 133 -3.78 10.21 -11.94
C MET A 133 -4.11 8.74 -12.25
N THR A 134 -4.68 8.46 -13.44
CA THR A 134 -5.01 7.09 -13.90
C THR A 134 -4.22 6.66 -15.14
N ARG A 135 -3.41 7.55 -15.74
CA ARG A 135 -2.47 7.20 -16.81
C ARG A 135 -1.32 6.36 -16.22
N ASN A 136 -0.99 5.25 -16.88
CA ASN A 136 0.05 4.25 -16.52
C ASN A 136 -0.31 3.15 -15.49
N THR A 137 -1.59 2.82 -15.28
CA THR A 137 -2.03 1.72 -14.38
C THR A 137 -1.41 0.34 -14.67
N GLY A 138 -1.17 0.01 -15.94
CA GLY A 138 -0.74 -1.34 -16.34
C GLY A 138 0.57 -1.82 -15.72
N ASN A 139 1.45 -0.89 -15.32
CA ASN A 139 2.75 -1.22 -14.74
C ASN A 139 2.85 -0.93 -13.23
N VAL A 140 1.78 -0.42 -12.59
CA VAL A 140 1.87 0.01 -11.19
C VAL A 140 1.87 -1.15 -10.21
N ARG A 141 1.07 -2.20 -10.45
CA ARG A 141 1.06 -3.39 -9.57
C ARG A 141 2.41 -4.10 -9.59
N GLN A 142 2.99 -4.25 -10.77
CA GLN A 142 4.32 -4.82 -10.92
C GLN A 142 5.36 -3.94 -10.23
N TRP A 143 5.34 -2.62 -10.47
CA TRP A 143 6.23 -1.69 -9.79
C TRP A 143 6.09 -1.73 -8.26
N LEU A 144 4.86 -1.81 -7.72
CA LEU A 144 4.61 -1.95 -6.29
C LEU A 144 5.19 -3.25 -5.74
N ALA A 145 5.02 -4.36 -6.44
CA ALA A 145 5.59 -5.64 -6.05
C ALA A 145 7.13 -5.62 -6.07
N GLU A 146 7.72 -5.00 -7.09
CA GLU A 146 9.17 -4.82 -7.19
C GLU A 146 9.72 -3.92 -6.07
N GLU A 147 9.05 -2.81 -5.77
CA GLU A 147 9.43 -1.92 -4.66
C GLU A 147 9.29 -2.62 -3.30
N GLN A 148 8.23 -3.40 -3.12
CA GLN A 148 8.04 -4.17 -1.90
C GLN A 148 9.11 -5.25 -1.75
N ALA A 149 9.48 -5.93 -2.84
CA ALA A 149 10.58 -6.91 -2.83
C ALA A 149 11.94 -6.25 -2.51
N LYS A 150 12.23 -5.07 -3.07
CA LYS A 150 13.45 -4.31 -2.74
C LYS A 150 13.50 -3.91 -1.27
N ARG A 151 12.37 -3.48 -0.70
CA ARG A 151 12.28 -3.15 0.74
C ARG A 151 12.51 -4.37 1.60
N GLN A 152 11.87 -5.49 1.27
CA GLN A 152 12.07 -6.74 1.99
C GLN A 152 13.55 -7.15 1.97
N ALA A 153 14.19 -7.13 0.80
CA ALA A 153 15.62 -7.43 0.68
C ALA A 153 16.51 -6.47 1.48
N SER A 154 16.14 -5.18 1.54
CA SER A 154 16.83 -4.20 2.38
C SER A 154 16.67 -4.51 3.88
N ASP A 155 15.46 -4.86 4.33
CA ASP A 155 15.17 -5.22 5.71
C ASP A 155 15.91 -6.50 6.12
N ASP A 156 15.91 -7.52 5.27
CA ASP A 156 16.64 -8.78 5.48
C ASP A 156 18.15 -8.51 5.62
N ARG A 157 18.70 -7.65 4.76
CA ARG A 157 20.10 -7.24 4.83
C ARG A 157 20.42 -6.48 6.12
N ASN A 158 19.56 -5.57 6.55
CA ASN A 158 19.77 -4.82 7.79
C ASN A 158 19.69 -5.74 9.02
N HIS A 159 18.77 -6.70 9.01
CA HIS A 159 18.70 -7.75 10.03
C HIS A 159 19.99 -8.57 10.10
N ALA A 160 20.52 -9.01 8.96
CA ALA A 160 21.75 -9.78 8.90
C ALA A 160 22.94 -8.98 9.48
N LEU A 161 23.06 -7.70 9.14
CA LEU A 161 24.12 -6.83 9.66
C LEU A 161 24.03 -6.60 11.17
N LEU A 162 22.81 -6.48 11.72
CA LEU A 162 22.61 -6.36 13.16
C LEU A 162 22.99 -7.65 13.90
N ARG A 163 22.62 -8.81 13.34
CA ARG A 163 23.01 -10.12 13.89
C ARG A 163 24.51 -10.31 13.87
N GLU A 164 25.15 -10.11 12.72
CA GLU A 164 26.61 -10.21 12.58
C GLU A 164 27.34 -9.32 13.60
N LYS A 165 26.89 -8.07 13.76
CA LYS A 165 27.45 -7.16 14.75
C LYS A 165 27.30 -7.69 16.19
N ALA A 166 26.15 -8.26 16.53
CA ALA A 166 25.85 -8.75 17.86
C ALA A 166 26.61 -10.05 18.16
N ASP A 167 26.59 -11.00 17.23
CA ASP A 167 27.17 -12.34 17.38
C ASP A 167 28.71 -12.29 17.46
N GLU A 168 29.33 -11.40 16.71
CA GLU A 168 30.80 -11.23 16.69
C GLU A 168 31.30 -10.09 17.59
N GLY A 169 30.41 -9.32 18.23
CA GLY A 169 30.78 -8.19 19.07
C GLY A 169 31.50 -7.05 18.33
N LEU A 170 31.21 -6.86 17.04
CA LEU A 170 31.91 -5.89 16.20
C LEU A 170 31.60 -4.44 16.58
N THR A 171 32.58 -3.56 16.41
CA THR A 171 32.34 -2.12 16.38
C THR A 171 31.66 -1.71 15.06
N TRP A 172 31.12 -0.48 15.00
CA TRP A 172 30.49 0.01 13.78
C TRP A 172 31.48 0.18 12.64
N GLU A 173 32.73 0.52 12.96
CA GLU A 173 33.83 0.68 12.03
C GLU A 173 34.22 -0.66 11.41
N ALA A 174 34.43 -1.69 12.24
CA ALA A 174 34.79 -3.03 11.77
C ALA A 174 33.71 -3.66 10.88
N LEU A 175 32.43 -3.48 11.24
CA LEU A 175 31.31 -3.93 10.42
C LEU A 175 31.26 -3.16 9.09
N ALA A 176 31.48 -1.84 9.11
CA ALA A 176 31.45 -1.02 7.91
C ALA A 176 32.57 -1.37 6.93
N ASP A 177 33.80 -1.51 7.43
CA ASP A 177 34.98 -1.87 6.63
C ASP A 177 34.77 -3.22 5.92
N ARG A 178 34.22 -4.22 6.62
CA ARG A 178 33.96 -5.55 6.06
C ARG A 178 32.96 -5.53 4.90
N HIS A 179 31.99 -4.63 4.95
CA HIS A 179 30.95 -4.50 3.93
C HIS A 179 31.24 -3.40 2.90
N GLY A 180 32.42 -2.77 2.96
CA GLY A 180 32.81 -1.69 2.06
C GLY A 180 31.92 -0.44 2.20
N LEU A 181 31.46 -0.15 3.42
CA LEU A 181 30.54 0.94 3.74
C LEU A 181 31.23 1.98 4.64
N SER A 182 30.63 3.17 4.73
CA SER A 182 31.02 4.16 5.74
C SER A 182 30.28 3.91 7.06
N ALA A 183 31.01 3.97 8.18
CA ALA A 183 30.48 3.63 9.51
C ALA A 183 29.32 4.53 9.96
N ALA A 184 29.42 5.85 9.78
CA ALA A 184 28.37 6.78 10.24
C ALA A 184 27.03 6.59 9.49
N PRO A 185 26.97 6.53 8.15
CA PRO A 185 25.75 6.18 7.42
C PRO A 185 25.20 4.80 7.78
N LEU A 186 26.08 3.80 7.94
CA LEU A 186 25.67 2.45 8.34
C LEU A 186 24.97 2.46 9.70
N ARG A 187 25.60 3.11 10.70
CA ARG A 187 25.05 3.26 12.04
C ARG A 187 23.71 3.99 12.02
N ALA A 188 23.59 5.10 11.29
CA ALA A 188 22.34 5.86 11.20
C ALA A 188 21.21 5.03 10.56
N ARG A 189 21.53 4.28 9.50
CA ARG A 189 20.58 3.38 8.82
C ARG A 189 20.10 2.27 9.75
N LEU A 190 21.02 1.60 10.44
CA LEU A 190 20.67 0.49 11.33
C LEU A 190 19.90 0.97 12.57
N ALA A 191 20.26 2.12 13.14
CA ALA A 191 19.48 2.72 14.23
C ALA A 191 18.05 3.14 13.78
N ALA A 192 17.87 3.58 12.53
CA ALA A 192 16.53 3.81 11.97
C ALA A 192 15.76 2.49 11.79
N PHE A 193 16.43 1.45 11.30
CA PHE A 193 15.85 0.12 11.16
C PHE A 193 15.41 -0.48 12.50
N GLU A 194 16.23 -0.40 13.55
CA GLU A 194 15.88 -0.86 14.91
C GLU A 194 14.66 -0.13 15.47
N ARG A 195 14.59 1.21 15.29
CA ARG A 195 13.40 1.99 15.68
C ARG A 195 12.15 1.54 14.94
N ASN A 196 12.27 1.23 13.64
CA ASN A 196 11.15 0.70 12.86
C ASN A 196 10.73 -0.69 13.36
N MET A 197 11.66 -1.57 13.73
CA MET A 197 11.34 -2.88 14.30
C MET A 197 10.58 -2.74 15.63
N GLN A 198 11.06 -1.90 16.53
CA GLN A 198 10.40 -1.60 17.80
C GLN A 198 9.00 -1.04 17.59
N TYR A 199 8.84 -0.14 16.61
CA TYR A 199 7.54 0.41 16.26
C TYR A 199 6.59 -0.68 15.72
N ARG A 200 7.06 -1.56 14.82
CA ARG A 200 6.26 -2.67 14.25
C ARG A 200 5.80 -3.64 15.34
N GLU A 201 6.67 -3.94 16.32
CA GLU A 201 6.36 -4.81 17.44
C GLU A 201 5.27 -4.20 18.34
N ALA A 202 5.37 -2.91 18.64
CA ALA A 202 4.37 -2.19 19.43
C ALA A 202 3.06 -1.91 18.66
N ASN A 203 3.12 -1.87 17.32
CA ASN A 203 2.00 -1.49 16.45
C ASN A 203 1.83 -2.51 15.31
N PRO A 204 1.35 -3.73 15.61
CA PRO A 204 1.10 -4.75 14.60
C PRO A 204 0.07 -4.25 13.57
N LEU A 205 0.37 -4.50 12.30
CA LEU A 205 -0.52 -4.09 11.23
C LEU A 205 -1.79 -4.96 11.25
N PRO A 206 -2.99 -4.36 11.16
CA PRO A 206 -4.24 -5.12 11.09
C PRO A 206 -4.31 -5.95 9.80
N ALA A 207 -5.09 -7.04 9.83
CA ALA A 207 -5.28 -7.90 8.66
C ALA A 207 -6.04 -7.18 7.55
N THR A 208 -5.64 -7.44 6.31
CA THR A 208 -6.37 -6.99 5.11
C THR A 208 -7.63 -7.84 4.87
N ILE A 209 -8.51 -7.42 3.95
CA ILE A 209 -9.69 -8.20 3.55
C ILE A 209 -9.28 -9.60 3.07
N GLY A 210 -8.24 -9.68 2.22
CA GLY A 210 -7.76 -10.94 1.65
C GLY A 210 -7.18 -11.88 2.71
N GLU A 211 -6.56 -11.35 3.76
CA GLU A 211 -6.03 -12.13 4.87
C GLU A 211 -7.15 -12.58 5.84
N SER A 212 -8.13 -11.71 6.10
CA SER A 212 -9.28 -12.01 6.96
C SER A 212 -10.15 -13.12 6.36
N ALA A 213 -10.47 -13.03 5.06
CA ALA A 213 -11.25 -14.05 4.36
C ALA A 213 -10.57 -15.43 4.35
N ARG A 214 -9.22 -15.48 4.30
CA ARG A 214 -8.45 -16.73 4.38
C ARG A 214 -8.40 -17.31 5.78
N ALA A 215 -8.43 -16.48 6.82
CA ALA A 215 -8.50 -16.93 8.21
C ALA A 215 -9.87 -17.56 8.49
N ASP A 216 -10.95 -16.93 8.03
CA ASP A 216 -12.32 -17.44 8.19
C ASP A 216 -12.52 -18.77 7.44
N ALA A 217 -12.00 -18.89 6.22
CA ALA A 217 -12.06 -20.13 5.44
C ALA A 217 -11.28 -21.30 6.07
N ARG A 218 -10.24 -21.02 6.88
CA ARG A 218 -9.44 -22.04 7.59
C ARG A 218 -10.06 -22.48 8.91
N ASN A 219 -10.85 -21.63 9.55
CA ASN A 219 -11.53 -21.94 10.81
C ASN A 219 -12.93 -22.55 10.61
N GLY A 220 -13.44 -22.52 9.38
CA GLY A 220 -14.72 -23.13 8.98
C GLY A 220 -14.61 -24.50 8.30
N ALA A 221 -13.43 -25.10 8.26
CA ALA A 221 -13.16 -26.45 7.73
C ALA A 221 -12.78 -27.42 8.85
#